data_AF-A0A9D9CT52-F1
#
_entry.id   AF-A0A9D9CT52-F1
#
_cell.length_a   1.000
_cell.length_b   1.000
_cell.length_c   1.000
_cell.angle_alpha   90.00
_cell.angle_beta   90.00
_cell.angle_gamma   90.00
#
_symmetry.space_group_name_H-M   'P 1'
#
loop_
_entity.id
_entity.type
_entity.pdbx_description
1 polymer ?
#
loop_
_entity_poly.entity_id
_entity_poly.type
_entity_poly.pdbx_seq_one_letter_code
_entity_poly.pdbx_strand_id
1 'polypeptide(L)'
;MLFFLSTLLLLQQPDSLEAARVQARREVAEASASIKGESLRQEGDVADAIRSFSGLQLKDYGGLGGLKTINIRSLSSAHTGVYLDGIPIDNAQNGQVDLGRLSTEGLESISLYQG
;
A
#
# COMPACT_ATOMS: atom_id res chain seq x y z
N MET A 1 -6.73 54.44 56.64
CA MET A 1 -6.97 55.60 55.76
C MET A 1 -6.34 55.28 54.41
N LEU A 2 -7.10 55.41 53.30
CA LEU A 2 -6.82 55.10 51.88
C LEU A 2 -6.67 53.58 51.55
N PHE A 3 -7.52 52.84 50.82
CA PHE A 3 -8.34 53.01 49.60
C PHE A 3 -7.54 53.28 48.30
N PHE A 4 -7.32 52.25 47.47
CA PHE A 4 -7.74 52.15 46.04
C PHE A 4 -6.85 51.16 45.21
N LEU A 5 -7.54 50.25 44.50
CA LEU A 5 -7.25 49.73 43.16
C LEU A 5 -5.93 48.96 42.90
N SER A 6 -6.04 47.65 42.64
CA SER A 6 -5.68 47.14 41.31
C SER A 6 -6.27 45.75 41.09
N THR A 7 -7.42 45.75 40.44
CA THR A 7 -7.98 44.61 39.72
C THR A 7 -6.99 44.16 38.64
N LEU A 8 -7.04 42.85 38.32
CA LEU A 8 -6.63 42.27 37.04
C LEU A 8 -5.14 41.93 36.85
N LEU A 9 -4.76 40.70 37.23
CA LEU A 9 -3.90 39.91 36.35
C LEU A 9 -4.61 38.58 36.08
N LEU A 10 -5.49 38.65 35.09
CA LEU A 10 -6.13 37.54 34.41
C LEU A 10 -5.04 36.70 33.71
N LEU A 11 -5.14 35.38 33.82
CA LEU A 11 -4.63 34.35 32.91
C LEU A 11 -3.35 34.68 32.12
N GLN A 12 -2.21 34.16 32.58
CA GLN A 12 -1.22 33.64 31.65
C GLN A 12 -1.17 32.12 31.79
N GLN A 13 -2.17 31.47 31.19
CA GLN A 13 -1.96 30.12 30.70
C GLN A 13 -0.83 30.22 29.66
N PRO A 14 0.26 29.45 29.77
CA PRO A 14 1.30 29.48 28.77
C PRO A 14 0.72 29.08 27.41
N ASP A 15 0.68 30.02 26.47
CA ASP A 15 0.27 29.89 25.06
C ASP A 15 1.27 29.06 24.23
N SER A 16 1.89 28.06 24.82
CA SER A 16 2.64 27.06 24.07
C SER A 16 1.80 25.79 24.06
N LEU A 17 1.10 25.57 22.96
CA LEU A 17 0.53 24.27 22.63
C LEU A 17 1.63 23.22 22.82
N GLU A 18 1.42 22.27 23.73
CA GLU A 18 2.23 21.06 23.82
C GLU A 18 2.31 20.50 22.41
N ALA A 19 3.52 20.40 21.85
CA ALA A 19 3.72 19.97 20.48
C ALA A 19 2.96 18.66 20.28
N ALA A 20 1.81 18.73 19.61
CA ALA A 20 0.96 17.59 19.38
C ALA A 20 1.77 16.63 18.52
N ARG A 21 2.37 15.62 19.17
CA ARG A 21 3.09 14.57 18.48
C ARG A 21 2.04 13.80 17.71
N VAL A 22 1.91 14.11 16.42
CA VAL A 22 1.15 13.29 15.47
C VAL A 22 1.93 11.98 15.32
N GLN A 23 1.75 11.07 16.26
CA GLN A 23 2.13 9.68 16.08
C GLN A 23 1.05 9.08 15.19
N ALA A 24 1.28 9.10 13.87
CA ALA A 24 0.51 8.27 12.97
C ALA A 24 0.75 6.82 13.41
N ARG A 25 -0.21 6.23 14.13
CA ARG A 25 -0.24 4.79 14.35
C ARG A 25 -0.43 4.19 12.97
N ARG A 26 0.66 3.77 12.33
CA ARG A 26 0.58 3.02 11.08
C ARG A 26 -0.05 1.69 11.45
N GLU A 27 -1.37 1.60 11.30
CA GLU A 27 -2.02 0.30 11.23
C GLU A 27 -1.30 -0.46 10.12
N VAL A 28 -0.66 -1.57 10.50
CA VAL A 28 -0.10 -2.47 9.52
C VAL A 28 -1.32 -3.03 8.81
N ALA A 29 -1.59 -2.54 7.59
CA ALA A 29 -2.71 -3.02 6.80
C ALA A 29 -2.61 -4.55 6.73
N GLU A 30 -3.65 -5.24 7.18
CA GLU A 30 -3.69 -6.69 7.06
C GLU A 30 -3.80 -7.06 5.58
N ALA A 31 -3.08 -8.10 5.17
CA ALA A 31 -3.19 -8.60 3.81
C ALA A 31 -4.62 -9.09 3.57
N SER A 32 -5.32 -8.47 2.61
CA SER A 32 -6.67 -8.83 2.23
C SER A 32 -6.74 -10.22 1.57
N ALA A 33 -5.64 -10.66 0.97
CA ALA A 33 -5.45 -12.02 0.48
C ALA A 33 -3.96 -12.38 0.43
N SER A 34 -3.61 -13.66 0.56
CA SER A 34 -2.23 -14.14 0.46
C SER A 34 -2.18 -15.57 -0.10
N ILE A 35 -1.19 -15.87 -0.95
CA ILE A 35 -0.86 -17.21 -1.45
C ILE A 35 0.56 -17.52 -1.01
N LYS A 36 0.80 -18.75 -0.55
CA LYS A 36 2.11 -19.19 -0.04
C LYS A 36 2.42 -20.62 -0.44
N GLY A 37 3.69 -20.99 -0.36
CA GLY A 37 4.12 -22.39 -0.41
C GLY A 37 3.79 -23.08 -1.74
N GLU A 38 3.22 -24.28 -1.69
CA GLU A 38 2.99 -25.11 -2.87
C GLU A 38 2.05 -24.46 -3.90
N SER A 39 0.99 -23.78 -3.44
CA SER A 39 0.04 -23.11 -4.33
C SER A 39 0.67 -22.03 -5.19
N LEU A 40 1.82 -21.48 -4.78
CA LEU A 40 2.59 -20.52 -5.57
C LEU A 40 3.52 -21.21 -6.58
N ARG A 41 4.02 -22.40 -6.25
CA ARG A 41 4.94 -23.19 -7.09
C ARG A 41 4.28 -23.85 -8.28
N GLN A 42 2.96 -23.99 -8.25
CA GLN A 42 2.18 -24.56 -9.37
C GLN A 42 1.98 -23.55 -10.51
N GLU A 43 2.29 -22.27 -10.28
CA GLU A 43 2.06 -21.16 -11.20
C GLU A 43 3.37 -20.73 -11.84
N GLY A 44 3.36 -20.36 -13.12
CA GLY A 44 4.58 -20.00 -13.85
C GLY A 44 5.02 -18.54 -13.66
N ASP A 45 4.07 -17.62 -13.52
CA ASP A 45 4.32 -16.20 -13.31
C ASP A 45 3.35 -15.59 -12.29
N VAL A 46 3.73 -14.43 -11.75
CA VAL A 46 2.95 -13.72 -10.73
C VAL A 46 1.56 -13.34 -11.25
N ALA A 47 1.43 -13.01 -12.53
CA ALA A 47 0.15 -12.65 -13.13
C ALA A 47 -0.87 -13.80 -13.08
N ASP A 48 -0.43 -15.03 -13.29
CA ASP A 48 -1.30 -16.20 -13.22
C ASP A 48 -1.60 -16.58 -11.76
N ALA A 49 -0.62 -16.52 -10.85
CA ALA A 49 -0.83 -16.83 -9.44
C ALA A 49 -1.91 -15.96 -8.77
N ILE A 50 -1.91 -14.66 -9.02
CA ILE A 50 -2.85 -13.72 -8.39
C ILE A 50 -4.26 -13.76 -8.97
N ARG A 51 -4.53 -14.56 -10.01
CA ARG A 51 -5.90 -14.74 -10.54
C ARG A 51 -6.86 -15.31 -9.49
N SER A 52 -6.34 -16.05 -8.52
CA SER A 52 -7.12 -16.63 -7.42
C SER A 52 -7.64 -15.58 -6.43
N PHE A 53 -7.08 -14.36 -6.43
CA PHE A 53 -7.51 -13.29 -5.56
C PHE A 53 -8.82 -12.64 -6.04
N SER A 54 -9.75 -12.45 -5.11
CA SER A 54 -11.03 -11.78 -5.39
C SER A 54 -10.85 -10.27 -5.60
N GLY A 55 -11.59 -9.71 -6.57
CA GLY A 55 -11.59 -8.26 -6.85
C GLY A 55 -10.45 -7.78 -7.74
N LEU A 56 -9.58 -8.69 -8.20
CA LEU A 56 -8.55 -8.46 -9.19
C LEU A 56 -9.06 -8.82 -10.60
N GLN A 57 -8.64 -8.03 -11.58
CA GLN A 57 -8.85 -8.32 -13.00
C GLN A 57 -7.49 -8.30 -13.70
N LEU A 58 -7.04 -9.46 -14.16
CA LEU A 58 -5.85 -9.53 -15.00
C LEU A 58 -6.15 -8.97 -16.40
N LYS A 59 -5.24 -8.13 -16.89
CA LYS A 59 -5.22 -7.62 -18.25
C LYS A 59 -3.99 -8.17 -18.95
N ASP A 60 -4.23 -9.01 -19.94
CA ASP A 60 -3.21 -9.62 -20.79
C ASP A 60 -3.23 -8.93 -22.17
N TYR A 61 -2.12 -8.29 -22.55
CA TYR A 61 -1.97 -7.49 -23.75
C TYR A 61 -1.07 -8.15 -24.82
N GLY A 62 -1.03 -9.48 -24.89
CA GLY A 62 -0.26 -10.14 -25.94
C GLY A 62 -0.16 -11.66 -25.86
N GLY A 63 -0.83 -12.30 -24.90
CA GLY A 63 -0.74 -13.73 -24.64
C GLY A 63 0.60 -14.09 -24.01
N LEU A 64 1.16 -15.24 -24.42
CA LEU A 64 2.46 -15.71 -23.92
C LEU A 64 3.56 -14.70 -24.23
N GLY A 65 4.20 -14.18 -23.17
CA GLY A 65 5.27 -13.17 -23.28
C GLY A 65 4.76 -11.75 -23.57
N GLY A 66 3.44 -11.53 -23.61
CA GLY A 66 2.84 -10.21 -23.66
C GLY A 66 2.84 -9.52 -22.30
N LEU A 67 2.60 -8.21 -22.29
CA LEU A 67 2.45 -7.42 -21.08
C LEU A 67 1.24 -7.91 -20.28
N LYS A 68 1.47 -8.32 -19.01
CA LYS A 68 0.39 -8.69 -18.08
C LYS A 68 0.33 -7.71 -16.93
N THR A 69 -0.83 -7.09 -16.69
CA THR A 69 -1.05 -6.12 -15.61
C THR A 69 -2.33 -6.45 -14.85
N ILE A 70 -2.59 -5.75 -13.73
CA ILE A 70 -3.80 -5.94 -12.92
C ILE A 70 -4.57 -4.65 -12.71
N ASN A 71 -5.89 -4.80 -12.61
CA ASN A 71 -6.78 -3.79 -12.06
C ASN A 71 -7.39 -4.30 -10.76
N ILE A 72 -7.50 -3.45 -9.75
CA ILE A 72 -8.13 -3.75 -8.46
C ILE A 72 -9.36 -2.85 -8.31
N ARG A 73 -10.56 -3.42 -8.14
CA ARG A 73 -11.80 -2.65 -7.86
C ARG A 73 -11.97 -1.39 -8.73
N SER A 74 -11.85 -1.53 -10.05
CA SER A 74 -11.95 -0.44 -11.04
C SER A 74 -10.76 0.55 -11.10
N LEU A 75 -9.75 0.42 -10.24
CA LEU A 75 -8.48 1.14 -10.38
C LEU A 75 -7.57 0.40 -11.36
N SER A 76 -6.92 1.16 -12.25
CA SER A 76 -5.98 0.60 -13.22
C SER A 76 -4.66 0.20 -12.56
N SER A 77 -3.85 -0.56 -13.29
CA SER A 77 -2.48 -0.93 -12.92
C SER A 77 -1.60 0.25 -12.52
N ALA A 78 -1.78 1.41 -13.15
CA ALA A 78 -1.07 2.67 -12.80
C ALA A 78 -1.35 3.17 -11.38
N HIS A 79 -2.42 2.71 -10.74
CA HIS A 79 -2.78 3.05 -9.36
C HIS A 79 -2.46 1.94 -8.37
N THR A 80 -1.79 0.88 -8.81
CA THR A 80 -1.44 -0.27 -7.97
C THR A 80 0.07 -0.35 -7.79
N GLY A 81 0.54 -0.17 -6.56
CA GLY A 81 1.95 -0.39 -6.24
C GLY A 81 2.28 -1.87 -6.14
N VAL A 82 3.38 -2.29 -6.78
CA VAL A 82 3.94 -3.64 -6.64
C VAL A 82 5.24 -3.53 -5.85
N TYR A 83 5.43 -4.43 -4.88
CA TYR A 83 6.59 -4.44 -4.01
C TYR A 83 7.16 -5.84 -3.94
N LEU A 84 8.48 -5.96 -4.04
CA LEU A 84 9.23 -7.18 -3.79
C LEU A 84 10.10 -6.95 -2.56
N ASP A 85 9.88 -7.72 -1.50
CA ASP A 85 10.58 -7.58 -0.21
C ASP A 85 10.55 -6.14 0.34
N GLY A 86 9.44 -5.44 0.11
CA GLY A 86 9.24 -4.04 0.52
C GLY A 86 9.88 -3.00 -0.40
N ILE A 87 10.62 -3.41 -1.43
CA ILE A 87 11.18 -2.53 -2.44
C ILE A 87 10.15 -2.35 -3.55
N PRO A 88 9.76 -1.10 -3.89
CA PRO A 88 8.82 -0.87 -4.97
C PRO A 88 9.42 -1.30 -6.31
N ILE A 89 8.67 -2.11 -7.05
CA ILE A 89 8.91 -2.40 -8.46
C ILE A 89 7.89 -1.58 -9.22
N ASP A 90 8.35 -0.56 -9.93
CA ASP A 90 7.48 0.32 -10.70
C ASP A 90 8.14 0.69 -12.04
N ASN A 91 7.32 1.02 -13.03
CA ASN A 91 7.75 1.63 -14.27
C ASN A 91 7.48 3.14 -14.22
N ALA A 92 8.56 3.91 -14.07
CA ALA A 92 8.46 5.37 -13.98
C ALA A 92 7.84 6.06 -15.21
N GLN A 93 7.74 5.39 -16.37
CA GLN A 93 7.19 6.00 -17.59
C GLN A 93 5.66 5.99 -17.62
N ASN A 94 5.01 4.97 -17.04
CA ASN A 94 3.55 4.79 -17.17
C ASN A 94 2.88 4.17 -15.93
N GLY A 95 3.63 3.89 -14.86
CA GLY A 95 3.13 3.31 -13.61
C GLY A 95 2.70 1.85 -13.71
N GLN A 96 2.98 1.17 -14.82
CA GLN A 96 2.51 -0.20 -15.06
C GLN A 96 3.64 -1.20 -14.87
N VAL A 97 3.38 -2.21 -14.04
CA VAL A 97 4.29 -3.31 -13.79
C VAL A 97 3.87 -4.51 -14.61
N ASP A 98 4.81 -5.05 -15.38
CA ASP A 98 4.62 -6.27 -16.14
C ASP A 98 4.80 -7.49 -15.23
N LEU A 99 3.69 -8.00 -14.73
CA LEU A 99 3.64 -9.14 -13.82
C LEU A 99 3.96 -10.46 -14.52
N GLY A 100 3.84 -10.53 -15.85
CA GLY A 100 4.22 -11.73 -16.62
C GLY A 100 5.74 -11.95 -16.67
N ARG A 101 6.53 -10.93 -16.31
CA ARG A 101 8.00 -11.02 -16.21
C ARG A 101 8.48 -11.40 -14.81
N LEU A 102 7.58 -11.47 -13.83
CA LEU A 102 7.92 -11.85 -12.47
C LEU A 102 7.65 -13.34 -12.30
N SER A 103 8.72 -14.10 -12.09
CA SER A 103 8.63 -15.52 -11.76
C SER A 103 8.09 -15.70 -10.34
N THR A 104 7.30 -16.74 -10.13
CA THR A 104 6.91 -17.24 -8.80
C THR A 104 8.01 -18.06 -8.15
N GLU A 105 9.01 -18.50 -8.93
CA GLU A 105 10.14 -19.27 -8.43
C GLU A 105 10.94 -18.46 -7.40
N GLY A 106 11.18 -19.07 -6.24
CA GLY A 106 11.90 -18.44 -5.13
C GLY A 106 11.06 -17.47 -4.29
N LEU A 107 9.81 -17.18 -4.68
CA LEU A 107 8.90 -16.42 -3.82
C LEU A 107 8.36 -17.30 -2.69
N GLU A 108 8.36 -16.78 -1.47
CA GLU A 108 7.71 -17.44 -0.32
C GLU A 108 6.20 -17.20 -0.31
N SER A 109 5.79 -15.98 -0.64
CA SER A 109 4.40 -15.57 -0.66
C SER A 109 4.14 -14.40 -1.60
N ILE A 110 2.90 -14.29 -2.06
CA ILE A 110 2.34 -13.08 -2.65
C ILE A 110 1.21 -12.62 -1.75
N SER A 111 1.19 -11.34 -1.40
CA SER A 111 0.15 -10.76 -0.54
C SER A 111 -0.45 -9.52 -1.19
N LEU A 112 -1.77 -9.45 -1.18
CA LEU A 112 -2.55 -8.33 -1.66
C LEU A 112 -3.01 -7.49 -0.47
N TYR A 113 -2.71 -6.19 -0.51
CA TYR A 113 -3.16 -5.23 0.48
C TYR A 113 -4.17 -4.29 -0.18
N GLN A 114 -5.37 -4.21 0.37
CA GLN A 114 -6.41 -3.29 -0.07
C GLN A 114 -6.65 -2.29 1.06
N GLY A 115 -6.45 -1.01 0.76
CA GLY A 115 -6.79 0.10 1.66
C GLY A 115 -8.27 0.46 1.61
#